data_AF-A0A650CNA7-F1
#
_entry.id   AF-A0A650CNA7-F1
#
_cell.length_a   1.000
_cell.length_b   1.000
_cell.length_c   1.000
_cell.angle_alpha   90.00
_cell.angle_beta   90.00
_cell.angle_gamma   90.00
#
_symmetry.space_group_name_H-M   'P 1'
#
loop_
_entity.id
_entity.type
_entity.pdbx_description
1 polymer ?
#
loop_
_entity_poly.entity_id
_entity_poly.type
_entity_poly.pdbx_seq_one_letter_code
_entity_poly.pdbx_strand_id
1 'polypeptide(L)'
;MNVFSVKKDANKIIILNTTPKKVLLRLILVTYEVSTLTYDQERVPKMLHDEIFINKELKENEKVEINATIDNVKKVSIVYKDLENEVTLREDHEL
;
A
#
# COMPACT_ATOMS: atom_id res chain seq x y z
N MET A 1 15.52 6.50 1.39
CA MET A 1 15.49 5.81 2.70
C MET A 1 14.03 5.57 2.98
N ASN A 2 13.63 4.31 3.10
CA ASN A 2 12.23 3.90 3.11
C ASN A 2 11.67 4.00 4.54
N VAL A 3 10.54 4.69 4.72
CA VAL A 3 9.92 4.86 6.04
C VAL A 3 9.15 3.61 6.43
N PHE A 4 8.60 2.93 5.42
CA PHE A 4 7.81 1.74 5.62
C PHE A 4 8.50 0.48 5.06
N SER A 5 8.28 -0.63 5.74
CA SER A 5 8.48 -1.97 5.17
C SER A 5 7.12 -2.55 4.85
N VAL A 6 6.93 -2.93 3.59
CA VAL A 6 5.70 -3.56 3.11
C VAL A 6 5.97 -5.02 2.83
N LYS A 7 5.13 -5.91 3.37
CA LYS A 7 5.17 -7.34 3.10
C LYS A 7 3.78 -7.84 2.77
N LYS A 8 3.68 -8.73 1.77
CA LYS A 8 2.46 -9.49 1.52
C LYS A 8 2.56 -10.82 2.27
N ASP A 9 1.55 -11.13 3.07
CA ASP A 9 1.38 -12.41 3.76
C ASP A 9 0.01 -12.99 3.40
N ALA A 10 0.00 -13.97 2.49
CA ALA A 10 -1.21 -14.55 1.90
C ALA A 10 -2.21 -13.46 1.44
N ASN A 11 -3.32 -13.31 2.16
CA ASN A 11 -4.41 -12.38 1.87
C ASN A 11 -4.27 -11.04 2.60
N LYS A 12 -3.08 -10.70 3.09
CA LYS A 12 -2.84 -9.47 3.84
C LYS A 12 -1.62 -8.73 3.33
N ILE A 13 -1.71 -7.40 3.33
CA ILE A 13 -0.58 -6.50 3.19
C ILE A 13 -0.28 -5.95 4.57
N ILE A 14 0.94 -6.18 5.04
CA ILE A 14 1.46 -5.69 6.31
C ILE A 14 2.38 -4.52 6.02
N ILE A 15 2.05 -3.36 6.58
CA ILE A 15 2.85 -2.15 6.50
C ILE A 15 3.42 -1.88 7.88
N LEU A 16 4.73 -1.85 7.99
CA LEU A 16 5.47 -1.60 9.23
C LEU A 16 6.20 -0.27 9.14
N ASN A 17 6.02 0.63 10.11
CA ASN A 17 6.88 1.80 10.23
C ASN A 17 8.25 1.37 10.77
N THR A 18 9.28 1.45 9.93
CA THR A 18 10.66 1.08 10.30
C THR A 18 11.47 2.26 10.85
N THR A 19 10.85 3.43 11.00
CA THR A 19 11.53 4.62 11.50
C THR A 19 11.11 4.94 12.94
N PRO A 20 11.99 5.58 13.74
CA PRO A 20 11.65 6.05 15.07
C PRO A 20 10.63 7.19 15.07
N LYS A 21 10.37 7.79 13.89
CA LYS A 21 9.48 8.93 13.72
C LYS A 21 8.03 8.49 13.76
N LYS A 22 7.20 9.36 14.34
CA LYS A 22 5.74 9.20 14.29
C LYS A 22 5.21 9.72 12.96
N VAL A 23 4.38 8.91 12.32
CA VAL A 23 3.78 9.24 11.04
C VAL A 23 2.27 9.03 11.12
N LEU A 24 1.52 9.94 10.51
CA LEU A 24 0.08 9.79 10.35
C LEU A 24 -0.17 9.17 8.98
N LEU A 25 -0.50 7.88 8.95
CA LEU A 25 -1.00 7.26 7.73
C LEU A 25 -2.33 7.91 7.34
N ARG A 26 -2.55 8.10 6.04
CA ARG A 26 -3.78 8.73 5.50
C ARG A 26 -4.46 7.89 4.43
N LEU A 27 -3.69 7.39 3.48
CA LEU A 27 -4.20 6.67 2.33
C LEU A 27 -3.20 5.60 1.91
N ILE A 28 -3.72 4.45 1.53
CA ILE A 28 -2.94 3.39 0.93
C ILE A 28 -3.61 3.05 -0.40
N LEU A 29 -2.85 3.09 -1.48
CA LEU A 29 -3.31 2.63 -2.79
C LEU A 29 -2.66 1.29 -3.07
N VAL A 30 -3.49 0.26 -3.21
CA VAL A 30 -3.05 -1.08 -3.59
C VAL A 30 -3.33 -1.24 -5.07
N THR A 31 -2.30 -1.58 -5.84
CA THR A 31 -2.39 -1.79 -7.28
C THR A 31 -2.26 -3.26 -7.59
N TYR A 32 -3.22 -3.79 -8.34
CA TYR A 32 -3.29 -5.18 -8.74
C TYR A 32 -3.27 -5.29 -10.25
N GLU A 33 -2.74 -6.40 -10.75
CA GLU A 33 -2.86 -6.76 -12.17
C GLU A 33 -3.88 -7.90 -12.31
N VAL A 34 -4.94 -7.65 -13.08
CA VAL A 34 -5.98 -8.63 -13.40
C VAL A 34 -6.01 -8.92 -14.89
N SER A 35 -6.39 -10.13 -15.28
CA SER A 35 -6.64 -10.45 -16.68
C SER A 35 -8.09 -10.16 -17.03
N THR A 36 -8.31 -9.42 -18.13
CA THR A 36 -9.65 -9.18 -18.67
C THR A 36 -9.76 -9.84 -20.04
N LEU A 37 -10.96 -10.32 -20.39
CA LEU A 37 -11.24 -10.84 -21.73
C LEU A 37 -11.77 -9.72 -22.60
N THR A 38 -11.19 -9.56 -23.78
CA THR A 38 -11.70 -8.66 -24.83
C THR A 38 -12.88 -9.32 -25.55
N TYR A 39 -13.57 -8.54 -26.41
CA TYR A 39 -14.63 -9.06 -27.27
C TYR A 39 -14.17 -10.22 -28.16
N ASP A 40 -12.89 -10.21 -28.56
CA ASP A 40 -12.26 -11.25 -29.38
C ASP A 40 -11.74 -12.46 -28.55
N GLN A 41 -12.12 -12.54 -27.27
CA GLN A 41 -11.68 -13.58 -26.31
C GLN A 41 -10.16 -13.61 -26.04
N GLU A 42 -9.45 -12.53 -26.35
CA GLU A 42 -8.04 -12.40 -25.98
C GLU A 42 -7.90 -11.98 -24.52
N ARG A 43 -6.90 -12.53 -23.82
CA ARG A 43 -6.58 -12.15 -22.44
C ARG A 43 -5.63 -10.97 -22.44
N VAL A 44 -6.07 -9.83 -21.89
CA VAL A 44 -5.26 -8.62 -21.78
C VAL A 44 -5.07 -8.26 -20.29
N PRO A 45 -3.83 -7.96 -19.84
CA PRO A 45 -3.60 -7.49 -18.49
C PRO A 45 -4.16 -6.09 -18.29
N LYS A 46 -4.81 -5.86 -17.14
CA LYS A 46 -5.35 -4.57 -16.72
C LYS A 46 -4.94 -4.30 -15.29
N MET A 47 -4.53 -3.08 -15.02
CA MET A 47 -4.22 -2.63 -13.66
C MET A 47 -5.49 -2.10 -13.00
N LEU A 48 -5.74 -2.54 -11.76
CA LEU A 48 -6.78 -2.02 -10.88
C LEU A 48 -6.14 -1.38 -9.66
N HIS A 49 -6.80 -0.36 -9.12
CA HIS A 49 -6.36 0.33 -7.92
C HIS A 49 -7.48 0.33 -6.89
N ASP A 50 -7.15 -0.10 -5.67
CA ASP A 50 -8.00 0.08 -4.50
C ASP A 50 -7.42 1.18 -3.61
N GLU A 51 -8.27 2.11 -3.20
CA GLU A 51 -7.94 3.20 -2.28
C GLU A 51 -8.47 2.89 -0.89
N ILE A 52 -7.58 2.91 0.10
CA ILE A 52 -7.88 2.54 1.48
C ILE A 52 -7.50 3.72 2.37
N PHE A 53 -8.53 4.48 2.77
CA PHE A 53 -8.38 5.61 3.67
C PHE A 53 -8.18 5.12 5.09
N ILE A 54 -7.03 5.43 5.68
CA ILE A 54 -6.68 5.05 7.05
C ILE A 54 -6.21 6.32 7.72
N ASN A 55 -6.90 6.78 8.76
CA ASN A 55 -6.44 7.92 9.57
C ASN A 55 -5.86 7.39 10.88
N LYS A 56 -4.63 6.87 10.82
CA LYS A 56 -3.98 6.19 11.96
C LYS A 56 -2.56 6.70 12.17
N GLU A 57 -2.24 7.11 13.39
CA GLU A 57 -0.86 7.38 13.80
C GLU A 57 -0.11 6.05 13.99
N LEU A 58 1.08 5.94 13.41
CA LEU A 58 1.98 4.82 13.61
C LEU A 58 3.26 5.30 14.28
N LYS A 59 3.55 4.67 15.41
CA LYS A 59 4.83 4.80 16.11
C LYS A 59 5.86 3.86 15.50
N GLU A 60 7.09 3.95 16.00
CA GLU A 60 8.17 3.02 15.63
C GLU A 60 7.73 1.57 15.81
N ASN A 61 8.01 0.72 14.81
CA ASN A 61 7.67 -0.69 14.77
C ASN A 61 6.18 -1.01 14.89
N GLU A 62 5.30 -0.01 14.79
CA GLU A 62 3.86 -0.24 14.70
C GLU A 62 3.48 -0.66 13.28
N LYS A 63 2.54 -1.60 13.18
CA LYS A 63 2.06 -2.12 11.90
C LYS A 63 0.59 -1.83 11.65
N VAL A 64 0.25 -1.78 10.36
CA VAL A 64 -1.11 -1.83 9.84
C VAL A 64 -1.24 -3.07 8.97
N GLU A 65 -2.35 -3.78 9.16
CA GLU A 65 -2.72 -4.90 8.32
C GLU A 65 -3.91 -4.49 7.46
N ILE A 66 -3.80 -4.75 6.17
CA ILE A 66 -4.84 -4.54 5.19
C ILE A 66 -5.16 -5.88 4.58
N ASN A 67 -6.44 -6.19 4.42
CA ASN A 67 -6.83 -7.35 3.64
C ASN A 67 -6.58 -7.08 2.15
N ALA A 68 -5.72 -7.87 1.53
CA ALA A 68 -5.57 -7.94 0.08
C ALA A 68 -6.64 -8.90 -0.45
N THR A 69 -7.59 -8.37 -1.21
CA THR A 69 -8.67 -9.13 -1.85
C THR A 69 -8.18 -9.94 -3.05
N ILE A 70 -7.06 -9.53 -3.66
CA ILE A 70 -6.51 -10.12 -4.88
C ILE A 70 -5.06 -10.51 -4.66
N ASP A 71 -4.69 -11.70 -5.15
CA ASP A 71 -3.35 -12.25 -4.94
C ASP A 71 -2.25 -11.54 -5.75
N ASN A 72 -2.57 -11.02 -6.93
CA ASN A 72 -1.59 -10.39 -7.82
C ASN A 72 -1.44 -8.89 -7.51
N VAL A 73 -1.06 -8.57 -6.26
CA VAL A 73 -0.66 -7.22 -5.87
C VAL A 73 0.70 -6.93 -6.51
N LYS A 74 0.78 -5.85 -7.29
CA LYS A 74 2.04 -5.40 -7.92
C LYS A 74 2.72 -4.28 -7.16
N LYS A 75 1.92 -3.39 -6.57
CA LYS A 75 2.41 -2.16 -5.98
C LYS A 75 1.52 -1.68 -4.85
N VAL A 76 2.15 -1.16 -3.80
CA VAL A 76 1.50 -0.49 -2.67
C VAL A 76 2.08 0.91 -2.56
N SER A 77 1.24 1.91 -2.72
CA SER A 77 1.59 3.31 -2.50
C SER A 77 1.02 3.78 -1.18
N ILE A 78 1.86 4.32 -0.31
CA ILE A 78 1.51 4.76 1.04
C ILE A 78 1.62 6.27 1.08
N VAL A 79 0.53 6.95 1.42
CA VAL A 79 0.49 8.39 1.64
C VAL A 79 0.36 8.65 3.15
N TYR A 80 1.30 9.42 3.68
CA TYR A 80 1.40 9.69 5.11
C TYR A 80 1.85 11.13 5.38
N LYS A 81 1.53 11.67 6.56
CA LYS A 81 2.07 12.93 7.06
C LYS A 81 3.18 12.64 8.07
N ASP A 82 4.38 13.14 7.81
CA ASP A 82 5.43 13.22 8.82
C ASP A 82 4.99 14.26 9.86
N LEU A 83 4.83 13.83 11.12
CA LEU A 83 4.33 14.71 12.18
C LEU A 83 5.42 15.64 12.76
N GLU A 84 6.70 15.31 12.58
CA GLU A 84 7.80 16.16 13.04
C GLU A 84 8.01 17.34 12.09
N ASN A 85 7.94 17.08 10.78
CA ASN A 85 8.21 18.07 9.75
C ASN A 85 6.93 18.66 9.13
N GLU A 86 5.76 18.19 9.56
CA GLU A 86 4.42 18.57 9.06
C GLU A 86 4.18 18.39 7.55
N VAL A 87 5.01 17.63 6.85
CA VAL A 87 4.91 17.40 5.40
C VAL A 87 4.12 16.14 5.07
N THR A 88 3.36 16.17 3.97
CA THR A 88 2.73 14.96 3.41
C THR A 88 3.67 14.35 2.37
N LEU A 89 3.94 13.06 2.51
CA LEU A 89 4.84 12.30 1.67
C LEU A 89 4.11 11.09 1.09
N ARG A 90 4.68 10.56 0.01
CA ARG A 90 4.24 9.33 -0.63
C ARG A 90 5.43 8.40 -0.81
N GLU A 91 5.23 7.14 -0.49
CA GLU A 91 6.20 6.07 -0.68
C GLU A 91 5.58 4.95 -1.52
N ASP A 92 6.32 4.45 -2.50
CA ASP A 92 5.86 3.44 -3.44
C ASP A 92 6.70 2.16 -3.25
N HIS A 93 6.02 1.04 -3.04
CA HIS A 93 6.64 -0.27 -2.85
C HIS A 93 6.14 -1.26 -3.89
N GLU A 94 7.05 -1.85 -4.66
CA GLU A 94 6.75 -2.97 -5.55
C GLU A 94 6.77 -4.29 -4.76
N LEU A 95 5.87 -5.21 -5.09
CA LEU A 95 5.67 -6.51 -4.41
C LEU A 95 5.76 -7.69 -5.38
#